data_AF-A0A917P024-F1
#
_entry.id   AF-A0A917P024-F1
#
_cell.length_a   1.000
_cell.length_b   1.000
_cell.length_c   1.000
_cell.angle_alpha   90.00
_cell.angle_beta   90.00
_cell.angle_gamma   90.00
#
_symmetry.space_group_name_H-M   'P 1'
#
loop_
_entity.id
_entity.type
_entity.pdbx_description
1 polymer ?
#
loop_
_entity_poly.entity_id
_entity_poly.type
_entity_poly.pdbx_seq_one_letter_code
_entity_poly.pdbx_strand_id
1 'polypeptide(L)'
;MNEITGRRENTRDRLLELAEAAVLQKGFGATSIEELIAGVGISKSGFFYHFSDKGELAKALLLRYIERDNVILDELFAQADALNEDPLHGFLVALKLFGDMMGAMTEVHPGCMVASVCYQEHLFDREIHALARDGVIAWRRRFRARLDAIVALYPPKLPVELDDLADMLSVMVDGGITISRVTRDPVLLARQIMLYRAFVKAVFLGA
;
A
#
# COMPACT_ATOMS: atom_id res chain seq x y z
N MET A 1 13.63 9.92 -32.22
CA MET A 1 12.26 9.84 -31.68
C MET A 1 12.23 9.32 -30.22
N ASN A 2 13.27 9.61 -29.39
CA ASN A 2 13.42 9.01 -28.05
C ASN A 2 13.70 9.99 -26.89
N GLU A 3 14.24 11.19 -27.11
CA GLU A 3 14.52 12.13 -26.00
C GLU A 3 13.27 12.85 -25.49
N ILE A 4 12.35 13.16 -26.41
CA ILE A 4 11.13 13.88 -26.08
C ILE A 4 10.16 12.96 -25.31
N THR A 5 10.08 11.68 -25.67
CA THR A 5 9.29 10.65 -24.95
C THR A 5 9.87 10.36 -23.56
N GLY A 6 11.19 10.20 -23.43
CA GLY A 6 11.83 10.00 -22.11
C GLY A 6 11.72 11.21 -21.18
N ARG A 7 11.79 12.44 -21.70
CA ARG A 7 11.57 13.67 -20.89
C ARG A 7 10.10 13.85 -20.50
N ARG A 8 9.17 13.36 -21.32
CA ARG A 8 7.71 13.42 -21.09
C ARG A 8 7.26 12.45 -20.00
N GLU A 9 7.70 11.19 -20.06
CA GLU A 9 7.45 10.20 -18.99
C GLU A 9 8.00 10.73 -17.66
N ASN A 10 9.22 11.27 -17.69
CA ASN A 10 9.83 11.88 -16.51
C ASN A 10 8.99 13.04 -15.92
N THR A 11 8.32 13.86 -16.74
CA THR A 11 7.49 14.97 -16.22
C THR A 11 6.21 14.49 -15.58
N ARG A 12 5.53 13.51 -16.20
CA ARG A 12 4.32 12.90 -15.63
C ARG A 12 4.63 12.21 -14.31
N ASP A 13 5.73 11.47 -14.24
CA ASP A 13 6.14 10.79 -13.01
C ASP A 13 6.52 11.77 -11.91
N ARG A 14 7.25 12.85 -12.23
CA ARG A 14 7.55 13.90 -11.26
C ARG A 14 6.28 14.60 -10.73
N LEU A 15 5.27 14.80 -11.57
CA LEU A 15 3.97 15.29 -11.12
C LEU A 15 3.29 14.31 -10.16
N LEU A 16 3.31 13.02 -10.47
CA LEU A 16 2.72 11.99 -9.61
C LEU A 16 3.48 11.87 -8.28
N GLU A 17 4.81 11.87 -8.29
CA GLU A 17 5.64 11.79 -7.09
C GLU A 17 5.40 13.00 -6.16
N LEU A 18 5.41 14.21 -6.71
CA LEU A 18 5.15 15.41 -5.94
C LEU A 18 3.71 15.44 -5.41
N ALA A 19 2.74 15.02 -6.24
CA ALA A 19 1.34 14.99 -5.84
C ALA A 19 1.07 13.93 -4.77
N GLU A 20 1.64 12.73 -4.88
CA GLU A 20 1.54 11.67 -3.86
C GLU A 20 2.06 12.18 -2.51
N ALA A 21 3.27 12.75 -2.49
CA ALA A 21 3.86 13.31 -1.29
C ALA A 21 3.00 14.42 -0.67
N ALA A 22 2.53 15.37 -1.49
CA ALA A 22 1.65 16.46 -1.02
C ALA A 22 0.32 15.93 -0.47
N VAL A 23 -0.30 14.96 -1.15
CA VAL A 23 -1.58 14.36 -0.73
C VAL A 23 -1.43 13.63 0.60
N LEU A 24 -0.38 12.83 0.78
CA LEU A 24 -0.13 12.10 2.02
C LEU A 24 0.25 13.04 3.20
N GLN A 25 0.87 14.17 2.89
CA GLN A 25 1.27 15.17 3.88
C GLN A 25 0.10 16.03 4.37
N LYS A 26 -0.69 16.61 3.46
CA LYS A 26 -1.70 17.63 3.77
C LYS A 26 -3.10 17.37 3.20
N GLY A 27 -3.29 16.26 2.49
CA GLY A 27 -4.57 15.86 1.91
C GLY A 27 -4.80 16.38 0.50
N PHE A 28 -5.63 15.65 -0.25
CA PHE A 28 -5.90 15.94 -1.66
C PHE A 28 -6.59 17.28 -1.86
N GLY A 29 -7.56 17.65 -1.01
CA GLY A 29 -8.23 18.95 -1.09
C GLY A 29 -7.25 20.13 -1.02
N ALA A 30 -6.25 20.05 -0.15
CA ALA A 30 -5.26 21.10 0.10
C ALA A 30 -4.09 21.15 -0.92
N THR A 31 -4.01 20.18 -1.82
CA THR A 31 -2.99 20.13 -2.89
C THR A 31 -3.50 20.84 -4.15
N SER A 32 -2.99 22.03 -4.45
CA SER A 32 -3.40 22.80 -5.64
C SER A 32 -2.73 22.31 -6.94
N ILE A 33 -3.25 22.67 -8.12
CA ILE A 33 -2.52 22.42 -9.38
C ILE A 33 -1.34 23.39 -9.48
N GLU A 34 -1.54 24.63 -9.02
CA GLU A 34 -0.57 25.72 -9.03
C GLU A 34 0.71 25.36 -8.27
N GLU A 35 0.61 24.73 -7.09
CA GLU A 35 1.80 24.27 -6.36
C GLU A 35 2.53 23.14 -7.08
N LEU A 36 1.80 22.21 -7.73
CA LEU A 36 2.40 21.06 -8.40
C LEU A 36 3.17 21.51 -9.64
N ILE A 37 2.60 22.42 -10.43
CA ILE A 37 3.30 22.96 -11.62
C ILE A 37 4.49 23.82 -11.22
N ALA A 38 4.40 24.57 -10.12
CA ALA A 38 5.53 25.33 -9.58
C ALA A 38 6.66 24.40 -9.09
N GLY A 39 6.30 23.32 -8.38
CA GLY A 39 7.28 22.36 -7.86
C GLY A 39 7.96 21.52 -8.95
N VAL A 40 7.24 21.15 -10.02
CA VAL A 40 7.84 20.41 -11.15
C VAL A 40 8.57 21.36 -12.12
N GLY A 41 8.16 22.63 -12.18
CA GLY A 41 8.71 23.65 -13.09
C GLY A 41 8.07 23.61 -14.49
N ILE A 42 6.75 23.44 -14.56
CA ILE A 42 5.98 23.40 -15.82
C ILE A 42 4.88 24.46 -15.85
N SER A 43 4.32 24.70 -17.04
CA SER A 43 3.16 25.58 -17.19
C SER A 43 1.85 24.88 -16.82
N LYS A 44 0.80 25.67 -16.62
CA LYS A 44 -0.58 25.15 -16.47
C LYS A 44 -1.02 24.33 -17.68
N SER A 45 -0.67 24.76 -18.90
CA SER A 45 -0.91 23.96 -20.11
C SER A 45 -0.12 22.64 -20.13
N GLY A 46 1.08 22.61 -19.55
CA GLY A 46 1.87 21.39 -19.36
C GLY A 46 1.21 20.40 -18.41
N PHE A 47 0.55 20.87 -17.33
CA PHE A 47 -0.27 20.00 -16.48
C PHE A 47 -1.43 19.39 -17.25
N PHE A 48 -2.22 20.22 -17.94
CA PHE A 48 -3.40 19.77 -18.68
C PHE A 48 -3.09 18.88 -19.89
N TYR A 49 -1.83 18.85 -20.33
CA TYR A 49 -1.35 17.87 -21.28
C TYR A 49 -1.28 16.45 -20.70
N HIS A 50 -1.03 16.31 -19.39
CA HIS A 50 -0.91 15.02 -18.70
C HIS A 50 -2.19 14.56 -18.00
N PHE A 51 -2.95 15.50 -17.44
CA PHE A 51 -4.18 15.22 -16.68
C PHE A 51 -5.25 16.26 -17.05
N SER A 52 -6.43 15.81 -17.50
CA SER A 52 -7.50 16.73 -17.90
C SER A 52 -8.02 17.58 -16.74
N ASP A 53 -7.93 17.05 -15.53
CA ASP A 53 -8.34 17.69 -14.29
C ASP A 53 -7.66 17.02 -13.09
N LYS A 54 -8.03 17.46 -11.88
CA LYS A 54 -7.50 16.92 -10.63
C LYS A 54 -8.03 15.51 -10.33
N GLY A 55 -9.21 15.15 -10.81
CA GLY A 55 -9.78 13.80 -10.67
C GLY A 55 -8.98 12.76 -11.44
N GLU A 56 -8.59 13.05 -12.69
CA GLU A 56 -7.68 12.19 -13.45
C GLU A 56 -6.30 12.05 -12.77
N LEU A 57 -5.79 13.11 -12.15
CA LEU A 57 -4.59 13.01 -11.30
C LEU A 57 -4.82 12.08 -10.11
N ALA A 58 -5.95 12.20 -9.39
CA ALA A 58 -6.28 11.35 -8.25
C ALA A 58 -6.37 9.86 -8.64
N LYS A 59 -7.03 9.58 -9.75
CA LYS A 59 -7.15 8.23 -10.31
C LYS A 59 -5.77 7.66 -10.66
N ALA A 60 -4.93 8.44 -11.34
CA ALA A 60 -3.58 8.02 -11.69
C ALA A 60 -2.70 7.78 -10.46
N LEU A 61 -2.82 8.60 -9.42
CA LEU A 61 -2.14 8.41 -8.13
C LEU A 61 -2.57 7.11 -7.45
N LEU A 62 -3.88 6.87 -7.34
CA LEU A 62 -4.40 5.68 -6.69
C LEU A 62 -4.00 4.41 -7.44
N LEU A 63 -4.07 4.40 -8.77
CA LEU A 63 -3.61 3.28 -9.59
C LEU A 63 -2.12 3.02 -9.40
N ARG A 64 -1.28 4.07 -9.46
CA ARG A 64 0.17 3.95 -9.23
C ARG A 64 0.47 3.40 -7.83
N TYR A 65 -0.26 3.86 -6.82
CA TYR A 65 -0.10 3.39 -5.45
C TYR A 65 -0.47 1.91 -5.30
N ILE A 66 -1.63 1.50 -5.81
CA ILE A 66 -2.09 0.10 -5.77
C ILE A 66 -1.10 -0.81 -6.51
N GLU A 67 -0.61 -0.38 -7.67
CA GLU A 67 0.36 -1.16 -8.44
C GLU A 67 1.69 -1.32 -7.69
N ARG A 68 2.20 -0.25 -7.08
CA ARG A 68 3.42 -0.32 -6.26
C ARG A 68 3.24 -1.29 -5.09
N ASP A 69 2.12 -1.23 -4.39
CA ASP A 69 1.83 -2.14 -3.28
C ASP A 69 1.73 -3.60 -3.76
N ASN A 70 1.12 -3.84 -4.94
CA ASN A 70 1.07 -5.18 -5.54
C ASN A 70 2.47 -5.71 -5.84
N VAL A 71 3.31 -4.93 -6.51
CA VAL A 71 4.70 -5.32 -6.84
C VAL A 71 5.49 -5.65 -5.57
N ILE A 72 5.41 -4.81 -4.54
CA ILE A 72 6.08 -5.04 -3.27
C ILE A 72 5.64 -6.37 -2.64
N LEU A 73 4.32 -6.62 -2.57
CA LEU A 73 3.81 -7.85 -1.96
C LEU A 73 4.18 -9.09 -2.78
N ASP A 74 4.10 -9.01 -4.11
CA ASP A 74 4.44 -10.11 -5.00
C ASP A 74 5.94 -10.45 -4.90
N GLU A 75 6.82 -9.46 -4.81
CA GLU A 75 8.26 -9.64 -4.56
C GLU A 75 8.54 -10.28 -3.19
N LEU A 76 7.87 -9.81 -2.13
CA LEU A 76 8.02 -10.37 -0.79
C LEU A 76 7.60 -11.84 -0.72
N PHE A 77 6.50 -12.20 -1.38
CA PHE A 77 6.05 -13.59 -1.45
C PHE A 77 6.96 -14.44 -2.33
N ALA A 78 7.37 -13.96 -3.49
CA ALA A 78 8.29 -14.69 -4.36
C ALA A 78 9.64 -14.97 -3.67
N GLN A 79 10.19 -13.98 -2.94
CA GLN A 79 11.40 -14.17 -2.14
C GLN A 79 11.19 -15.21 -1.04
N ALA A 80 10.05 -15.17 -0.34
CA ALA A 80 9.77 -16.12 0.72
C ALA A 80 9.56 -17.55 0.21
N ASP A 81 8.88 -17.72 -0.92
CA ASP A 81 8.66 -19.01 -1.57
C ASP A 81 9.96 -19.61 -2.10
N ALA A 82 10.89 -18.78 -2.59
CA ALA A 82 12.22 -19.23 -2.99
C ALA A 82 13.07 -19.73 -1.80
N LEU A 83 12.78 -19.25 -0.59
CA LEU A 83 13.48 -19.63 0.64
C LEU A 83 12.84 -20.83 1.35
N ASN A 84 11.57 -21.15 1.06
CA ASN A 84 10.85 -22.20 1.77
C ASN A 84 9.67 -22.76 0.95
N GLU A 85 9.67 -24.08 0.74
CA GLU A 85 8.57 -24.79 0.04
C GLU A 85 7.34 -25.00 0.94
N ASP A 86 7.49 -24.95 2.27
CA ASP A 86 6.37 -25.09 3.19
C ASP A 86 5.53 -23.81 3.23
N PRO A 87 4.21 -23.86 2.95
CA PRO A 87 3.39 -22.66 2.77
C PRO A 87 3.27 -21.82 4.04
N LEU A 88 3.28 -22.45 5.23
CA LEU A 88 3.22 -21.73 6.50
C LEU A 88 4.54 -21.03 6.77
N HIS A 89 5.65 -21.75 6.66
CA HIS A 89 6.97 -21.15 6.87
C HIS A 89 7.26 -20.06 5.84
N GLY A 90 6.94 -20.28 4.56
CA GLY A 90 7.04 -19.26 3.52
C GLY A 90 6.21 -18.02 3.85
N PHE A 91 4.95 -18.18 4.28
CA PHE A 91 4.14 -17.03 4.68
C PHE A 91 4.71 -16.29 5.90
N LEU A 92 5.21 -17.00 6.91
CA LEU A 92 5.88 -16.41 8.06
C LEU A 92 7.19 -15.69 7.66
N VAL A 93 7.93 -16.18 6.66
CA VAL A 93 9.11 -15.51 6.11
C VAL A 93 8.69 -14.23 5.39
N ALA A 94 7.65 -14.26 4.54
CA ALA A 94 7.14 -13.06 3.86
C ALA A 94 6.73 -11.97 4.86
N LEU A 95 6.03 -12.33 5.94
CA LEU A 95 5.67 -11.38 7.01
C LEU A 95 6.90 -10.82 7.75
N LYS A 96 7.96 -11.62 7.92
CA LYS A 96 9.22 -11.14 8.49
C LYS A 96 9.90 -10.14 7.56
N LEU A 97 10.01 -10.46 6.27
CA LEU A 97 10.58 -9.57 5.26
C LEU A 97 9.78 -8.26 5.18
N PHE A 98 8.45 -8.34 5.23
CA PHE A 98 7.59 -7.16 5.25
C PHE A 98 7.81 -6.31 6.51
N GLY A 99 7.88 -6.93 7.68
CA GLY A 99 8.19 -6.26 8.94
C GLY A 99 9.57 -5.59 8.94
N ASP A 100 10.58 -6.25 8.36
CA ASP A 100 11.94 -5.71 8.23
C ASP A 100 11.99 -4.52 7.27
N MET A 101 11.30 -4.62 6.14
CA MET A 101 11.18 -3.52 5.17
C MET A 101 10.56 -2.28 5.82
N MET A 102 9.46 -2.46 6.58
CA MET A 102 8.84 -1.38 7.34
C MET A 102 9.74 -0.86 8.47
N GLY A 103 10.48 -1.75 9.13
CA GLY A 103 11.39 -1.41 10.23
C GLY A 103 12.68 -0.71 9.79
N ALA A 104 13.05 -0.84 8.52
CA ALA A 104 14.21 -0.17 7.92
C ALA A 104 13.96 1.31 7.58
N MET A 105 12.70 1.77 7.66
CA MET A 105 12.36 3.17 7.42
C MET A 105 12.93 4.06 8.53
N THR A 106 13.70 5.09 8.14
CA THR A 106 14.25 6.08 9.10
C THR A 106 13.22 7.14 9.49
N GLU A 107 12.20 7.34 8.65
CA GLU A 107 11.07 8.23 8.89
C GLU A 107 9.78 7.42 9.06
N VAL A 108 8.78 8.02 9.69
CA VAL A 108 7.45 7.40 9.79
C VAL A 108 6.86 7.18 8.40
N HIS A 109 6.12 6.08 8.24
CA HIS A 109 5.46 5.78 6.97
C HIS A 109 4.61 6.97 6.48
N PRO A 110 4.75 7.39 5.21
CA PRO A 110 4.17 8.64 4.71
C PRO A 110 2.64 8.65 4.76
N GLY A 111 2.02 7.48 4.64
CA GLY A 111 0.58 7.28 4.76
C GLY A 111 0.08 6.25 3.77
N CYS A 112 -1.24 6.06 3.71
CA CYS A 112 -1.90 5.17 2.77
C CYS A 112 -2.80 6.00 1.84
N MET A 113 -2.66 5.83 0.53
CA MET A 113 -3.49 6.56 -0.44
C MET A 113 -4.95 6.11 -0.40
N VAL A 114 -5.21 4.81 -0.17
CA VAL A 114 -6.57 4.28 0.00
C VAL A 114 -7.24 4.92 1.21
N ALA A 115 -6.53 5.03 2.35
CA ALA A 115 -7.04 5.72 3.53
C ALA A 115 -7.31 7.22 3.25
N SER A 116 -6.45 7.86 2.45
CA SER A 116 -6.63 9.27 2.06
C SER A 116 -7.90 9.48 1.22
N VAL A 117 -8.22 8.54 0.33
CA VAL A 117 -9.49 8.54 -0.43
C VAL A 117 -10.69 8.35 0.48
N CYS A 118 -10.60 7.39 1.42
CA CYS A 118 -11.66 7.10 2.39
C CYS A 118 -12.02 8.32 3.25
N TYR A 119 -11.02 9.00 3.84
CA TYR A 119 -11.28 10.15 4.72
C TYR A 119 -11.70 11.43 3.99
N GLN A 120 -11.50 11.51 2.67
CA GLN A 120 -11.84 12.67 1.85
C GLN A 120 -12.88 12.31 0.78
N GLU A 121 -13.80 11.41 1.11
CA GLU A 121 -14.68 10.76 0.14
C GLU A 121 -15.48 11.73 -0.75
N HIS A 122 -15.89 12.87 -0.20
CA HIS A 122 -16.67 13.89 -0.90
C HIS A 122 -15.91 14.58 -2.04
N LEU A 123 -14.60 14.41 -2.13
CA LEU A 123 -13.75 14.97 -3.18
C LEU A 123 -13.61 14.05 -4.40
N PHE A 124 -14.08 12.81 -4.31
CA PHE A 124 -13.83 11.78 -5.31
C PHE A 124 -15.13 11.23 -5.89
N ASP A 125 -15.07 10.84 -7.16
CA ASP A 125 -16.20 10.23 -7.85
C ASP A 125 -16.33 8.73 -7.53
N ARG A 126 -17.38 8.12 -8.07
CA ARG A 126 -17.67 6.69 -7.89
C ARG A 126 -16.57 5.78 -8.45
N GLU A 127 -15.83 6.22 -9.47
CA GLU A 127 -14.78 5.40 -10.07
C GLU A 127 -13.58 5.30 -9.13
N ILE A 128 -13.13 6.42 -8.56
CA ILE A 128 -12.02 6.43 -7.58
C ILE A 128 -12.40 5.64 -6.32
N HIS A 129 -13.64 5.75 -5.86
CA HIS A 129 -14.15 4.94 -4.74
C HIS A 129 -14.14 3.44 -5.05
N ALA A 130 -14.54 3.06 -6.26
CA ALA A 130 -14.48 1.67 -6.70
C ALA A 130 -13.03 1.16 -6.76
N LEU A 131 -12.09 1.96 -7.27
CA LEU A 131 -10.67 1.62 -7.30
C LEU A 131 -10.10 1.43 -5.89
N ALA A 132 -10.44 2.30 -4.94
CA ALA A 132 -9.98 2.19 -3.55
C ALA A 132 -10.50 0.89 -2.91
N ARG A 133 -11.80 0.59 -3.10
CA ARG A 133 -12.40 -0.66 -2.66
C ARG A 133 -11.69 -1.87 -3.28
N ASP A 134 -11.46 -1.84 -4.59
CA ASP A 134 -10.85 -2.97 -5.30
C ASP A 134 -9.41 -3.20 -4.84
N GLY A 135 -8.66 -2.15 -4.48
CA GLY A 135 -7.36 -2.24 -3.83
C GLY A 135 -7.40 -2.98 -2.48
N VAL A 136 -8.36 -2.64 -1.61
CA VAL A 136 -8.56 -3.34 -0.31
C VAL A 136 -8.91 -4.81 -0.52
N ILE A 137 -9.83 -5.10 -1.45
CA ILE A 137 -10.24 -6.47 -1.75
C ILE A 137 -9.10 -7.27 -2.40
N ALA A 138 -8.24 -6.63 -3.19
CA ALA A 138 -7.05 -7.27 -3.76
C ALA A 138 -6.09 -7.74 -2.68
N TRP A 139 -5.87 -6.94 -1.63
CA TRP A 139 -5.11 -7.38 -0.44
C TRP A 139 -5.75 -8.62 0.19
N ARG A 140 -7.05 -8.59 0.51
CA ARG A 140 -7.76 -9.75 1.08
C ARG A 140 -7.51 -11.00 0.24
N ARG A 141 -7.79 -10.95 -1.07
CA ARG A 141 -7.63 -12.09 -1.99
C ARG A 141 -6.22 -12.66 -1.96
N ARG A 142 -5.20 -11.79 -1.96
CA ARG A 142 -3.79 -12.19 -1.96
C ARG A 142 -3.41 -12.93 -0.67
N PHE A 143 -3.73 -12.37 0.49
CA PHE A 143 -3.43 -13.01 1.77
C PHE A 143 -4.27 -14.27 1.99
N ARG A 144 -5.55 -14.22 1.61
CA ARG A 144 -6.46 -15.36 1.66
C ARG A 144 -5.94 -16.56 0.85
N ALA A 145 -5.38 -16.32 -0.34
CA ALA A 145 -4.77 -17.38 -1.15
C ALA A 145 -3.57 -18.05 -0.44
N ARG A 146 -2.75 -17.28 0.30
CA ARG A 146 -1.68 -17.85 1.13
C ARG A 146 -2.23 -18.70 2.27
N LEU A 147 -3.29 -18.22 2.93
CA LEU A 147 -3.95 -18.95 4.01
C LEU A 147 -4.60 -20.25 3.53
N ASP A 148 -5.19 -20.29 2.33
CA ASP A 148 -5.71 -21.54 1.75
C ASP A 148 -4.63 -22.61 1.60
N ALA A 149 -3.47 -22.23 1.06
CA ALA A 149 -2.34 -23.15 0.89
C ALA A 149 -1.83 -23.67 2.23
N ILE A 150 -1.87 -22.83 3.27
CA ILE A 150 -1.52 -23.23 4.63
C ILE A 150 -2.53 -24.24 5.18
N VAL A 151 -3.84 -23.94 5.09
CA VAL A 151 -4.90 -24.77 5.66
C VAL A 151 -4.95 -26.16 5.06
N ALA A 152 -4.54 -26.31 3.79
CA ALA A 152 -4.41 -27.62 3.14
C ALA A 152 -3.46 -28.58 3.87
N LEU A 153 -2.46 -28.06 4.59
CA LEU A 153 -1.46 -28.84 5.33
C LEU A 153 -1.54 -28.66 6.86
N TYR A 154 -2.01 -27.49 7.31
CA TYR A 154 -2.09 -27.07 8.69
C TYR A 154 -3.51 -26.61 9.02
N PRO A 155 -4.41 -27.50 9.46
CA PRO A 155 -5.70 -27.10 9.97
C PRO A 155 -5.52 -26.11 11.13
N PRO A 156 -6.30 -25.00 11.18
CA PRO A 156 -6.17 -24.02 12.25
C PRO A 156 -6.52 -24.65 13.61
N LYS A 157 -5.68 -24.41 14.61
CA LYS A 157 -5.87 -24.86 16.00
C LYS A 157 -6.69 -23.87 16.84
N LEU A 158 -6.83 -22.64 16.36
CA LEU A 158 -7.71 -21.61 16.92
C LEU A 158 -8.88 -21.35 15.96
N PRO A 159 -10.09 -21.09 16.46
CA PRO A 159 -11.22 -20.75 15.59
C PRO A 159 -10.97 -19.38 14.94
N VAL A 160 -10.85 -19.37 13.61
CA VAL A 160 -10.67 -18.15 12.81
C VAL A 160 -11.43 -18.28 11.48
N GLU A 161 -12.04 -17.17 11.05
CA GLU A 161 -12.50 -17.01 9.67
C GLU A 161 -11.32 -16.53 8.81
N LEU A 162 -11.05 -17.21 7.70
CA LEU A 162 -9.84 -16.94 6.92
C LEU A 162 -9.88 -15.59 6.19
N ASP A 163 -11.07 -15.12 5.83
CA ASP A 163 -11.24 -13.78 5.23
C ASP A 163 -10.97 -12.69 6.27
N ASP A 164 -11.42 -12.88 7.52
CA ASP A 164 -11.13 -11.96 8.63
C ASP A 164 -9.64 -11.97 8.98
N LEU A 165 -9.00 -13.14 8.97
CA LEU A 165 -7.55 -13.25 9.18
C LEU A 165 -6.76 -12.55 8.07
N ALA A 166 -7.20 -12.68 6.81
CA ALA A 166 -6.60 -11.97 5.67
C ALA A 166 -6.77 -10.45 5.79
N ASP A 167 -7.96 -9.98 6.17
CA ASP A 167 -8.25 -8.55 6.38
C ASP A 167 -7.50 -7.96 7.56
N MET A 168 -7.27 -8.76 8.61
CA MET A 168 -6.58 -8.33 9.82
C MET A 168 -5.24 -7.66 9.49
N LEU A 169 -4.48 -8.19 8.54
CA LEU A 169 -3.21 -7.60 8.13
C LEU A 169 -3.37 -6.18 7.58
N SER A 170 -4.33 -5.95 6.69
CA SER A 170 -4.65 -4.59 6.19
C SER A 170 -5.00 -3.66 7.35
N VAL A 171 -5.84 -4.14 8.29
CA VAL A 171 -6.24 -3.37 9.48
C VAL A 171 -5.02 -2.99 10.34
N MET A 172 -4.09 -3.91 10.58
CA MET A 172 -2.89 -3.62 11.36
C MET A 172 -1.89 -2.74 10.62
N VAL A 173 -1.81 -2.82 9.29
CA VAL A 173 -0.96 -1.92 8.51
C VAL A 173 -1.50 -0.50 8.58
N ASP A 174 -2.78 -0.28 8.29
CA ASP A 174 -3.38 1.06 8.35
C ASP A 174 -3.39 1.63 9.78
N GLY A 175 -3.73 0.81 10.76
CA GLY A 175 -3.65 1.16 12.19
C GLY A 175 -2.21 1.45 12.62
N GLY A 176 -1.27 0.62 12.19
CA GLY A 176 0.18 0.75 12.44
C GLY A 176 0.76 2.04 11.87
N ILE A 177 0.42 2.38 10.62
CA ILE A 177 0.77 3.66 9.99
C ILE A 177 0.21 4.82 10.82
N THR A 178 -1.07 4.73 11.20
CA THR A 178 -1.76 5.79 11.96
C THR A 178 -1.07 6.04 13.30
N ILE A 179 -0.85 5.00 14.11
CA ILE A 179 -0.21 5.16 15.42
C ILE A 179 1.25 5.61 15.29
N SER A 180 1.99 5.12 14.29
CA SER A 180 3.39 5.53 14.05
C SER A 180 3.48 7.02 13.74
N ARG A 181 2.55 7.56 12.93
CA ARG A 181 2.49 9.00 12.62
C ARG A 181 2.14 9.85 13.83
N VAL A 182 1.20 9.41 14.66
CA VAL A 182 0.76 10.14 15.86
C VAL A 182 1.87 10.20 16.91
N THR A 183 2.54 9.07 17.17
CA THR A 183 3.58 8.99 18.21
C THR A 183 4.97 9.39 17.71
N ARG A 184 5.15 9.53 16.39
CA ARG A 184 6.45 9.74 15.74
C ARG A 184 7.45 8.61 15.98
N ASP A 185 6.98 7.39 16.23
CA ASP A 185 7.82 6.19 16.34
C ASP A 185 7.75 5.38 15.02
N PRO A 186 8.81 5.41 14.18
CA PRO A 186 8.81 4.72 12.89
C PRO A 186 8.81 3.19 13.01
N VAL A 187 9.13 2.63 14.18
CA VAL A 187 9.26 1.18 14.38
C VAL A 187 7.92 0.53 14.75
N LEU A 188 6.89 1.31 15.12
CA LEU A 188 5.62 0.76 15.61
C LEU A 188 4.90 -0.12 14.58
N LEU A 189 4.85 0.28 13.31
CA LEU A 189 4.25 -0.50 12.24
C LEU A 189 4.92 -1.88 12.12
N ALA A 190 6.26 -1.92 12.09
CA ALA A 190 7.02 -3.16 12.03
C ALA A 190 6.71 -4.08 13.23
N ARG A 191 6.59 -3.52 14.44
CA ARG A 191 6.20 -4.29 15.64
C ARG A 191 4.81 -4.92 15.49
N GLN A 192 3.84 -4.22 14.90
CA GLN A 192 2.49 -4.78 14.67
C GLN A 192 2.52 -5.93 13.66
N ILE A 193 3.29 -5.78 12.57
CA ILE A 193 3.48 -6.85 11.57
C ILE A 193 4.12 -8.09 12.22
N MET A 194 5.09 -7.91 13.11
CA MET A 194 5.72 -9.02 13.82
C MET A 194 4.79 -9.70 14.83
N LEU A 195 3.90 -8.96 15.49
CA LEU A 195 2.85 -9.54 16.34
C LEU A 195 1.84 -10.33 15.51
N TYR A 196 1.42 -9.83 14.36
CA TYR A 196 0.58 -10.58 13.44
C TYR A 196 1.23 -11.90 13.01
N ARG A 197 2.51 -11.85 12.64
CA ARG A 197 3.28 -13.05 12.30
C ARG A 197 3.25 -14.07 13.44
N ALA A 198 3.42 -13.62 14.68
CA ALA A 198 3.33 -14.51 15.85
C ALA A 198 1.91 -15.07 16.04
N PHE A 199 0.88 -14.25 15.81
CA PHE A 199 -0.51 -14.67 15.87
C PHE A 199 -0.84 -15.73 14.80
N VAL A 200 -0.46 -15.52 13.53
CA VAL A 200 -0.60 -16.51 12.45
C VAL A 200 0.09 -17.82 12.83
N LYS A 201 1.31 -17.75 13.37
CA LYS A 201 2.02 -18.94 13.85
C LYS A 201 1.21 -19.67 14.93
N ALA A 202 0.65 -18.94 15.91
CA ALA A 202 -0.14 -19.54 16.98
C ALA A 202 -1.46 -20.15 16.48
N VAL A 203 -2.12 -19.52 15.49
CA VAL A 203 -3.33 -20.05 14.84
C VAL A 203 -3.07 -21.44 14.26
N PHE A 204 -1.94 -21.66 13.60
CA PHE A 204 -1.66 -22.93 12.89
C PHE A 204 -0.84 -23.94 13.69
N LEU A 205 0.07 -23.49 14.56
CA LEU A 205 0.95 -24.37 15.33
C LEU A 205 0.53 -24.52 16.80
N GLY A 206 -0.33 -23.64 17.31
CA GLY A 206 -0.67 -23.56 18.74
C GLY A 206 0.24 -22.60 19.50
N ALA A 207 -0.16 -22.29 20.74
CA ALA A 207 0.62 -21.48 21.68
C ALA A 207 1.87 -22.22 22.19
#